data_AF-A0A9D8AFV7-F1
#
_entry.id   AF-A0A9D8AFV7-F1
#
_cell.length_a   1.000
_cell.length_b   1.000
_cell.length_c   1.000
_cell.angle_alpha   90.00
_cell.angle_beta   90.00
_cell.angle_gamma   90.00
#
_symmetry.space_group_name_H-M   'P 1'
#
loop_
_entity.id
_entity.type
_entity.pdbx_description
1 polymer ?
#
loop_
_entity_poly.entity_id
_entity_poly.type
_entity_poly.pdbx_seq_one_letter_code
_entity_poly.pdbx_strand_id
1 'polypeptide(L)'
;MKTNVLGIAVLVGSLLITTTGNGEESKDEAQDLFLHLRKSMALLEPGQKSVEVGLSYIKDEKDRSPLLTSLREVGMSVTLRLGLTKRLGASVKFPVAWKQVHVKNLANGTGLKEDSFGAGDVSLSLSYSFWRQKGWKPEVVGTSAPPHL
;
A
#
# COMPACT_ATOMS: atom_id res chain seq x y z
N MET A 1 -22.25 15.53 -22.25
CA MET A 1 -20.92 14.91 -22.04
C MET A 1 -21.08 13.82 -21.00
N LYS A 2 -20.83 12.56 -21.34
CA LYS A 2 -20.97 11.43 -20.42
C LYS A 2 -19.60 11.15 -19.79
N THR A 3 -19.47 11.43 -18.51
CA THR A 3 -18.28 11.12 -17.70
C THR A 3 -18.34 9.63 -17.37
N ASN A 4 -17.75 8.77 -18.20
CA ASN A 4 -17.54 7.37 -17.83
C ASN A 4 -16.35 7.31 -16.87
N VAL A 5 -16.64 7.37 -15.57
CA VAL A 5 -15.69 7.09 -14.49
C VAL A 5 -15.52 5.58 -14.44
N LEU A 6 -14.48 5.05 -15.09
CA LEU A 6 -14.23 3.62 -15.15
C LEU A 6 -13.18 3.23 -14.09
N GLY A 7 -13.68 2.62 -13.02
CA GLY A 7 -13.05 1.61 -12.16
C GLY A 7 -11.57 1.76 -11.78
N ILE A 8 -11.32 2.28 -10.57
CA ILE A 8 -10.08 1.98 -9.85
C ILE A 8 -10.23 0.56 -9.27
N ALA A 9 -9.64 -0.44 -9.92
CA ALA A 9 -9.49 -1.77 -9.32
C ALA A 9 -8.18 -1.79 -8.52
N VAL A 10 -8.23 -1.40 -7.24
CA VAL A 10 -7.08 -1.58 -6.33
C VAL A 10 -7.12 -3.01 -5.82
N LEU A 11 -6.37 -3.91 -6.44
CA LEU A 11 -6.17 -5.25 -5.90
C LEU A 11 -5.02 -5.18 -4.90
N VAL A 12 -5.32 -4.79 -3.66
CA VAL A 12 -4.34 -4.80 -2.55
C VAL A 12 -4.16 -6.25 -2.11
N GLY A 13 -3.25 -6.96 -2.77
CA GLY A 13 -2.72 -8.21 -2.25
C GLY A 13 -1.68 -7.89 -1.19
N SER A 14 -2.06 -7.88 0.08
CA SER A 14 -1.12 -7.81 1.21
C SER A 14 -0.75 -9.24 1.62
N LEU A 15 0.48 -9.68 1.32
CA LEU A 15 1.03 -10.90 1.90
C LEU A 15 1.84 -10.52 3.15
N LEU A 16 1.27 -10.81 4.32
CA LEU A 16 1.91 -10.61 5.62
C LEU A 16 2.53 -11.92 6.08
N ILE A 17 3.85 -12.05 5.94
CA ILE A 17 4.58 -13.19 6.51
C ILE A 17 4.84 -12.85 7.98
N THR A 18 3.98 -13.38 8.87
CA THR A 18 4.20 -13.33 10.31
C THR A 18 4.82 -14.65 10.74
N THR A 19 6.13 -14.66 11.01
CA THR A 19 6.79 -15.85 11.59
C THR A 19 6.48 -15.94 13.08
N THR A 20 5.32 -16.50 13.41
CA THR A 20 4.99 -17.00 14.75
C THR A 20 4.68 -18.48 14.62
N GLY A 21 5.49 -19.32 15.26
CA GLY A 21 5.28 -20.75 15.28
C GLY A 21 3.98 -21.08 16.01
N ASN A 22 2.94 -21.38 15.24
CA ASN A 22 1.96 -22.45 15.45
C ASN A 22 0.89 -22.33 14.36
N GLY A 23 0.73 -23.41 13.60
CA GLY A 23 -0.24 -23.50 12.53
C GLY A 23 -1.64 -23.74 13.09
N GLU A 24 -2.60 -22.97 12.59
CA GLU A 24 -4.00 -23.36 12.56
C GLU A 24 -4.56 -22.93 11.20
N GLU A 25 -4.99 -23.92 10.42
CA GLU A 25 -5.88 -23.73 9.28
C GLU A 25 -7.25 -23.30 9.82
N SER A 26 -7.78 -22.15 9.42
CA SER A 26 -9.20 -21.84 9.65
C SER A 26 -9.85 -21.22 8.42
N LYS A 27 -10.95 -21.87 8.02
CA LYS A 27 -11.89 -21.46 6.98
C LYS A 27 -12.68 -20.24 7.48
N ASP A 28 -12.41 -19.06 6.95
CA ASP A 28 -13.35 -17.93 6.79
C ASP A 28 -12.62 -16.72 6.17
N GLU A 29 -12.58 -16.65 4.83
CA GLU A 29 -11.77 -15.66 4.09
C GLU A 29 -12.09 -14.18 4.44
N ALA A 30 -13.35 -13.87 4.74
CA ALA A 30 -13.74 -12.50 5.09
C ALA A 30 -13.33 -12.10 6.53
N GLN A 31 -13.35 -13.04 7.47
CA GLN A 31 -12.88 -12.80 8.84
C GLN A 31 -11.36 -12.75 8.88
N ASP A 32 -10.68 -13.60 8.10
CA ASP A 32 -9.23 -13.55 7.94
C ASP A 32 -8.78 -12.22 7.35
N LEU A 33 -9.47 -11.70 6.32
CA LEU A 33 -9.14 -10.38 5.78
C LEU A 33 -9.32 -9.27 6.84
N PHE A 34 -10.38 -9.33 7.64
CA PHE A 34 -10.61 -8.35 8.72
C PHE A 34 -9.57 -8.47 9.85
N LEU A 35 -9.22 -9.70 10.25
CA LEU A 35 -8.15 -9.96 11.22
C LEU A 35 -6.78 -9.55 10.68
N HIS A 36 -6.55 -9.73 9.37
CA HIS A 36 -5.32 -9.35 8.69
C HIS A 36 -5.18 -7.82 8.66
N LEU A 37 -6.23 -7.10 8.29
CA LEU A 37 -6.29 -5.64 8.34
C LEU A 37 -6.13 -5.11 9.77
N ARG A 38 -6.69 -5.81 10.76
CA ARG A 38 -6.51 -5.44 12.18
C ARG A 38 -5.09 -5.69 12.67
N LYS A 39 -4.47 -6.83 12.30
CA LYS A 39 -3.07 -7.12 12.61
C LYS A 39 -2.12 -6.16 11.91
N SER A 40 -2.46 -5.67 10.72
CA SER A 40 -1.71 -4.61 10.04
C SER A 40 -2.00 -3.21 10.60
N MET A 41 -2.92 -3.04 11.54
CA MET A 41 -3.15 -1.77 12.25
C MET A 41 -2.63 -1.77 13.70
N ALA A 42 -2.48 -2.95 14.31
CA ALA A 42 -2.00 -3.08 15.68
C ALA A 42 -0.48 -2.82 15.77
N LEU A 43 -0.04 -2.21 16.88
CA LEU A 43 1.38 -2.20 17.21
C LEU A 43 1.88 -3.63 17.42
N LEU A 44 2.99 -3.97 16.77
CA LEU A 44 3.69 -5.23 16.99
C LEU A 44 4.20 -5.32 18.43
N GLU A 45 4.21 -6.53 18.98
CA GLU A 45 4.78 -6.76 20.30
C GLU A 45 6.32 -6.57 20.29
N PRO A 46 6.96 -6.30 21.45
CA PRO A 46 8.41 -6.15 21.52
C PRO A 46 9.13 -7.34 20.89
N GLY A 47 10.02 -7.07 19.93
CA GLY A 47 10.80 -8.09 19.23
C GLY A 47 10.09 -8.73 18.02
N GLN A 48 8.79 -8.50 17.84
CA GLN A 48 8.09 -8.95 16.63
C GLN A 48 8.50 -8.11 15.42
N LYS A 49 8.61 -8.80 14.29
CA LYS A 49 8.92 -8.21 12.99
C LYS A 49 7.85 -8.64 12.01
N SER A 50 7.48 -7.75 11.11
CA SER A 50 6.50 -8.04 10.08
C SER A 50 6.95 -7.44 8.76
N VAL A 51 6.77 -8.20 7.69
CA VAL A 51 7.04 -7.77 6.33
C VAL A 51 5.74 -7.85 5.57
N GLU A 52 5.35 -6.73 4.98
CA GLU A 52 4.18 -6.61 4.13
C GLU A 52 4.64 -6.27 2.71
N VAL A 53 4.25 -7.11 1.76
CA VAL A 53 4.45 -6.82 0.33
C VAL A 53 3.08 -6.49 -0.25
N GLY A 54 2.95 -5.28 -0.80
CA GLY A 54 1.76 -4.81 -1.47
C GLY A 54 2.02 -4.63 -2.96
N LEU A 55 1.17 -5.21 -3.79
CA LEU A 55 1.13 -4.98 -5.23
C LEU A 55 -0.05 -4.09 -5.58
N SER A 56 0.13 -3.22 -6.57
CA SER A 56 -0.89 -2.30 -7.05
C SER A 56 -0.81 -2.17 -8.56
N TYR A 57 -1.98 -2.05 -9.19
CA TYR A 57 -2.09 -1.80 -10.62
C TYR A 57 -3.05 -0.64 -10.82
N ILE A 58 -2.59 0.41 -11.50
CA ILE A 58 -3.39 1.58 -11.83
C ILE A 58 -3.43 1.69 -13.35
N LYS A 59 -4.64 1.82 -13.88
CA LYS A 59 -4.89 2.09 -15.28
C LYS A 59 -5.75 3.34 -15.38
N ASP A 60 -5.24 4.39 -16.01
CA ASP A 60 -5.95 5.65 -16.24
C ASP A 60 -5.93 5.97 -17.73
N GLU A 61 -7.10 6.21 -18.31
CA GLU A 61 -7.26 6.57 -19.72
C GLU A 61 -8.00 7.90 -19.79
N LYS A 62 -7.29 8.93 -20.25
CA LYS A 62 -7.83 10.27 -20.45
C LYS A 62 -7.97 10.53 -21.95
N ASP A 63 -9.20 10.68 -22.40
CA ASP A 63 -9.52 11.18 -23.73
C ASP A 63 -9.72 12.70 -23.64
N ARG A 64 -8.78 13.45 -24.22
CA ARG A 64 -8.86 14.90 -24.40
C ARG A 64 -8.59 15.20 -25.86
N SER A 65 -9.58 14.95 -26.71
CA SER A 65 -9.52 15.26 -28.15
C SER A 65 -8.80 16.59 -28.43
N PRO A 66 -7.73 16.59 -29.26
CA PRO A 66 -7.28 15.50 -30.14
C PRO A 66 -6.25 14.51 -29.52
N LEU A 67 -6.02 14.52 -28.21
CA LEU A 67 -5.03 13.68 -27.53
C LEU A 67 -5.69 12.56 -26.72
N LEU A 68 -5.29 11.32 -26.98
CA LEU A 68 -5.58 10.17 -26.12
C LEU A 68 -4.36 9.87 -25.25
N THR A 69 -4.52 9.94 -23.93
CA THR A 69 -3.45 9.62 -22.97
C THR A 69 -3.83 8.37 -22.19
N SER A 70 -3.02 7.31 -22.28
CA SER A 70 -3.16 6.09 -21.46
C SER A 70 -1.97 5.97 -20.53
N LEU A 71 -2.27 5.85 -19.24
CA LEU A 71 -1.33 5.62 -18.16
C LEU A 71 -1.57 4.21 -17.61
N ARG A 72 -0.50 3.44 -17.51
CA ARG A 72 -0.48 2.15 -16.80
C ARG A 72 0.64 2.21 -15.78
N GLU A 73 0.34 1.86 -14.56
CA GLU A 73 1.31 1.85 -13.47
C GLU A 73 1.19 0.53 -12.71
N VAL A 74 2.32 -0.14 -12.53
CA VAL A 74 2.46 -1.31 -11.67
C VAL A 74 3.34 -0.87 -10.51
N GLY A 75 2.75 -0.77 -9.32
CA GLY A 75 3.45 -0.42 -8.10
C GLY A 75 3.66 -1.64 -7.22
N MET A 76 4.86 -1.80 -6.69
CA MET A 76 5.18 -2.72 -5.61
C MET A 76 5.61 -1.90 -4.40
N SER A 77 5.17 -2.28 -3.21
CA SER A 77 5.67 -1.69 -1.97
C SER A 77 6.05 -2.76 -0.98
N VAL A 78 7.21 -2.60 -0.35
CA VAL A 78 7.66 -3.47 0.73
C VAL A 78 7.68 -2.64 2.00
N THR A 79 6.90 -3.05 2.99
CA THR A 79 6.83 -2.39 4.29
C THR A 79 7.38 -3.33 5.36
N LEU A 80 8.46 -2.90 6.00
CA LEU A 80 9.05 -3.54 7.18
C LEU A 80 8.49 -2.87 8.42
N ARG A 81 8.03 -3.65 9.40
CA ARG A 81 7.51 -3.16 10.67
C ARG A 81 8.22 -3.87 11.81
N LEU A 82 8.56 -3.12 12.85
CA LEU A 82 9.32 -3.57 14.01
C LEU A 82 8.60 -3.12 15.29
N GLY A 83 8.27 -4.08 16.16
CA GLY A 83 7.81 -3.80 17.52
C GLY A 83 9.01 -3.53 18.43
N LEU A 84 9.22 -2.27 18.80
CA LEU A 84 10.35 -1.86 19.65
C LEU A 84 10.01 -2.07 21.13
N THR A 85 8.83 -1.63 21.55
CA THR A 85 8.34 -1.79 22.93
C THR A 85 6.84 -2.09 22.92
N LYS A 86 6.27 -2.33 24.10
CA LYS A 86 4.82 -2.57 24.29
C LYS A 86 3.95 -1.38 23.85
N ARG A 87 4.55 -0.23 23.57
CA ARG A 87 3.90 1.01 23.15
C ARG A 87 4.55 1.68 21.95
N LEU A 88 5.65 1.15 21.40
CA LEU A 88 6.40 1.81 20.34
C LEU A 88 6.68 0.83 19.21
N GLY A 89 6.40 1.26 17.98
CA GLY A 89 6.74 0.55 16.76
C GLY A 89 7.41 1.48 15.77
N ALA A 90 8.25 0.90 14.90
CA ALA A 90 8.81 1.59 13.77
C ALA A 90 8.40 0.86 12.48
N SER A 91 8.23 1.60 11.39
CA SER A 91 8.01 1.02 10.08
C SER A 91 8.80 1.76 9.02
N VAL A 92 9.25 1.02 8.00
CA VAL A 92 9.92 1.56 6.83
C VAL A 92 9.25 0.98 5.59
N LYS A 93 8.85 1.84 4.65
CA LYS A 93 8.18 1.46 3.41
C LYS A 93 9.02 1.88 2.22
N PHE A 94 9.25 0.93 1.33
CA PHE A 94 10.00 1.05 0.08
C PHE A 94 9.04 0.88 -1.10
N PRO A 95 8.57 1.98 -1.72
CA PRO A 95 7.76 1.91 -2.92
C PRO A 95 8.64 1.83 -4.17
N VAL A 96 8.25 0.99 -5.12
CA VAL A 96 8.85 0.85 -6.45
C VAL A 96 7.71 0.85 -7.45
N ALA A 97 7.82 1.64 -8.52
CA ALA A 97 6.80 1.71 -9.55
C ALA A 97 7.41 1.56 -10.94
N TRP A 98 6.71 0.83 -11.78
CA TRP A 98 6.88 0.82 -13.21
C TRP A 98 5.70 1.53 -13.85
N LYS A 99 5.98 2.56 -14.64
CA LYS A 99 4.98 3.45 -15.22
C LYS A 99 5.17 3.53 -16.73
N GLN A 100 4.09 3.30 -17.44
CA GLN A 100 4.00 3.34 -18.89
C GLN A 100 2.97 4.38 -19.31
N VAL A 101 3.41 5.36 -20.10
CA VAL A 101 2.60 6.46 -20.62
C VAL A 101 2.55 6.36 -22.13
N HIS A 102 1.35 6.30 -22.68
CA HIS A 102 1.09 6.35 -24.12
C HIS A 102 0.29 7.61 -24.42
N VAL A 103 0.86 8.51 -25.21
CA VAL A 103 0.18 9.70 -25.72
C VAL A 103 -0.01 9.52 -27.21
N LYS A 104 -1.24 9.38 -27.69
CA LYS A 104 -1.58 9.27 -29.10
C LYS A 104 -2.30 10.52 -29.57
N ASN A 105 -1.79 11.17 -30.61
CA ASN A 105 -2.50 12.23 -31.31
C ASN A 105 -3.52 11.58 -32.27
N LEU A 106 -4.81 11.76 -31.98
CA LEU A 106 -5.92 11.24 -32.77
C LEU A 106 -6.04 11.92 -34.14
N ALA A 107 -5.53 13.15 -34.29
CA ALA A 107 -5.59 13.89 -35.56
C ALA A 107 -4.57 13.39 -36.59
N ASN A 108 -3.35 13.05 -36.14
CA ASN A 108 -2.23 12.74 -37.04
C ASN A 108 -1.70 11.30 -36.89
N GLY A 109 -2.27 10.50 -35.98
CA GLY A 109 -1.85 9.12 -35.72
C GLY A 109 -0.50 8.96 -35.02
N THR A 110 0.27 10.04 -34.83
CA THR A 110 1.57 10.04 -34.14
C THR A 110 1.39 9.75 -32.66
N GLY A 111 2.19 8.82 -32.12
CA GLY A 111 2.18 8.45 -30.71
C GLY A 111 3.55 8.56 -30.06
N LEU A 112 3.58 8.98 -28.81
CA LEU A 112 4.73 8.92 -27.93
C LEU A 112 4.47 7.85 -26.87
N LYS A 113 5.43 6.95 -26.70
CA LYS A 113 5.43 5.93 -25.65
C LYS A 113 6.63 6.19 -24.76
N GLU A 114 6.36 6.36 -23.47
CA GLU A 114 7.39 6.52 -22.45
C GLU A 114 7.21 5.42 -21.41
N ASP A 115 8.26 4.66 -21.19
CA ASP A 115 8.33 3.63 -20.15
C ASP A 115 9.34 4.11 -19.11
N SER A 116 8.94 4.16 -17.84
CA SER A 116 9.75 4.63 -16.72
C SER A 116 9.70 3.62 -15.58
N PHE A 117 10.83 3.43 -14.91
CA PHE A 117 10.96 2.59 -13.72
C PHE A 117 11.68 3.41 -12.66
N GLY A 118 11.16 3.40 -11.43
CA GLY A 118 11.75 4.16 -10.34
C GLY A 118 11.39 3.61 -8.97
N ALA A 119 12.33 3.75 -8.05
CA ALA A 119 12.03 3.71 -6.63
C ALA A 119 11.43 5.07 -6.24
N GLY A 120 10.31 5.05 -5.50
CA GLY A 120 9.75 6.25 -4.91
C GLY A 120 10.42 6.57 -3.57
N ASP A 121 9.87 7.56 -2.88
CA ASP A 121 10.44 8.00 -1.61
C ASP A 121 10.28 6.94 -0.53
N VAL A 122 11.40 6.61 0.12
CA VAL A 122 11.40 5.72 1.28
C VAL A 122 10.75 6.47 2.44
N SER A 123 9.70 5.88 3.01
CA SER A 123 9.01 6.47 4.16
C SER A 123 9.34 5.70 5.42
N LEU A 124 9.82 6.42 6.43
CA LEU A 124 9.95 5.91 7.78
C LEU A 124 8.75 6.40 8.60
N SER A 125 8.29 5.62 9.57
CA SER A 125 7.26 6.07 10.50
C SER A 125 7.50 5.47 11.87
N LEU A 126 7.20 6.25 12.90
CA LEU A 126 7.25 5.84 14.29
C LEU A 126 5.82 5.91 14.84
N SER A 127 5.37 4.82 15.45
CA SER A 127 4.03 4.71 16.03
C SER A 127 4.14 4.54 17.54
N TYR A 128 3.36 5.32 18.28
CA TYR A 128 3.28 5.27 19.74
C TYR A 128 1.84 5.02 20.21
N SER A 129 1.64 3.99 21.04
CA SER A 129 0.36 3.69 21.68
C SER A 129 0.23 4.49 22.97
N PHE A 130 -0.67 5.48 22.97
CA PHE A 130 -0.98 6.29 24.15
C PHE A 130 -1.80 5.46 25.15
N TRP A 131 -2.86 4.81 24.65
CA TRP A 131 -3.75 3.95 25.44
C TRP A 131 -3.83 2.58 24.78
N ARG A 132 -3.46 1.53 25.52
CA ARG A 132 -3.58 0.15 25.06
C ARG A 132 -4.97 -0.39 25.40
N GLN A 133 -5.57 -1.15 24.50
CA GLN A 133 -6.91 -1.70 24.68
C GLN A 133 -7.01 -2.48 26.01
N LYS A 134 -7.87 -2.02 26.93
CA LYS A 134 -8.18 -2.70 28.20
C LYS A 134 -9.69 -2.72 28.40
N GLY A 135 -10.30 -3.89 28.23
CA GLY A 135 -11.76 -4.04 28.22
C GLY A 135 -12.39 -3.30 27.04
N TRP A 136 -13.30 -2.38 27.33
CA TRP A 136 -14.04 -1.61 26.34
C TRP A 136 -13.30 -0.37 25.81
N LYS A 137 -12.17 0.00 26.42
CA LYS A 137 -11.42 1.20 25.99
C LYS A 137 -10.71 0.95 24.67
N PRO A 138 -10.90 1.80 23.64
CA PRO A 138 -10.22 1.66 22.36
C PRO A 138 -8.72 1.88 22.53
N GLU A 139 -7.92 1.23 21.68
CA GLU A 139 -6.51 1.54 21.56
C GLU A 139 -6.33 2.85 20.77
N VAL A 140 -5.50 3.76 21.29
CA VAL A 140 -5.20 5.04 20.67
C VAL A 140 -3.73 5.08 20.31
N VAL A 141 -3.44 5.13 19.01
CA VAL A 141 -2.10 5.16 18.44
C VAL A 141 -1.88 6.48 17.72
N GLY A 142 -0.79 7.18 18.06
CA GLY A 142 -0.28 8.27 17.25
C GLY A 142 0.84 7.77 16.34
N THR A 143 0.83 8.21 15.08
CA THR A 143 1.90 7.93 14.15
C THR A 143 2.52 9.24 13.68
N SER A 144 3.84 9.31 13.77
CA SER A 144 4.63 10.40 13.21
C SER A 144 5.51 9.86 12.10
N ALA A 145 5.50 10.51 10.94
CA ALA A 145 6.48 10.29 9.89
C ALA A 145 7.44 11.49 9.87
N PRO A 146 8.76 11.29 9.84
CA PRO A 146 9.68 12.39 9.54
C PRO A 146 9.31 13.02 8.17
N PRO A 147 9.49 14.33 8.01
CA PRO A 147 9.39 14.96 6.70
C PRO A 147 10.40 14.28 5.76
N HIS A 148 9.95 13.98 4.54
CA HIS A 148 10.70 13.28 3.50
C HIS A 148 12.16 13.80 3.42
N LEU A 149 13.14 12.86 3.43
CA LEU A 149 14.57 13.12 3.23
C LEU A 149 14.92 13.16 1.74
#